data_AF-A0A840AHF6-F1
#
_entry.id   AF-A0A840AHF6-F1
#
_cell.length_a   1.000
_cell.length_b   1.000
_cell.length_c   1.000
_cell.angle_alpha   90.00
_cell.angle_beta   90.00
_cell.angle_gamma   90.00
#
_symmetry.space_group_name_H-M   'P 1'
#
loop_
_entity.id
_entity.type
_entity.pdbx_description
1 polymer ?
#
loop_
_entity_poly.entity_id
_entity_poly.type
_entity_poly.pdbx_seq_one_letter_code
_entity_poly.pdbx_strand_id
1 'polypeptide(L)' 'DFARLRRLMTTPVLIDLRNVYRREEIARHGFRYASVGRPGEDMPHAERDPASEAAQ' A
#
# COMPACT_ATOMS: atom_id res chain seq x y z
N ASP A 1 0.41 -10.59 -8.25
CA ASP A 1 0.27 -9.39 -9.10
C ASP A 1 -0.36 -8.27 -8.28
N PHE A 2 0.45 -7.30 -7.87
CA PHE A 2 0.01 -6.17 -7.05
C PHE A 2 -0.81 -5.13 -7.82
N ALA A 3 -0.58 -4.98 -9.12
CA ALA A 3 -1.29 -4.00 -9.94
C ALA A 3 -2.77 -4.37 -10.07
N ARG A 4 -3.06 -5.66 -10.29
CA ARG A 4 -4.43 -6.17 -10.28
C ARG A 4 -5.08 -6.03 -8.90
N LEU A 5 -4.36 -6.38 -7.83
CA LEU A 5 -4.89 -6.31 -6.46
C LEU A 5 -5.27 -4.87 -6.09
N ARG A 6 -4.41 -3.89 -6.39
CA ARG A 6 -4.68 -2.47 -6.13
C ARG A 6 -5.97 -2.01 -6.80
N ARG A 7 -6.20 -2.38 -8.07
CA ARG A 7 -7.42 -2.00 -8.81
C ARG A 7 -8.71 -2.62 -8.25
N LEU A 8 -8.61 -3.73 -7.52
CA LEU A 8 -9.77 -4.42 -6.95
C LEU A 8 -10.11 -3.94 -5.53
N MET A 9 -9.18 -3.27 -4.85
CA MET A 9 -9.35 -2.85 -3.47
C MET A 9 -9.89 -1.41 -3.40
N THR A 10 -10.95 -1.20 -2.62
CA THR A 10 -11.44 0.16 -2.31
C THR A 10 -10.35 1.01 -1.67
N THR A 11 -9.55 0.41 -0.78
CA THR A 11 -8.41 1.05 -0.13
C THR A 11 -7.21 0.11 -0.19
N PRO A 12 -6.14 0.41 -0.93
CA PRO A 12 -4.99 -0.47 -1.09
C PRO A 12 -4.08 -0.40 0.14
N VAL A 13 -4.38 -1.18 1.17
CA VAL A 13 -3.56 -1.34 2.39
C VAL A 13 -2.99 -2.76 2.43
N LEU A 14 -1.66 -2.87 2.55
CA LEU A 14 -0.96 -4.13 2.72
C LEU A 14 -0.33 -4.22 4.12
N ILE A 15 -0.79 -5.18 4.91
CA ILE A 15 -0.25 -5.48 6.24
C ILE A 15 0.60 -6.75 6.13
N ASP A 16 1.90 -6.63 6.38
CA ASP A 16 2.84 -7.72 6.24
C ASP A 16 3.21 -8.32 7.61
N LEU A 17 2.48 -9.38 7.97
CA LEU A 17 2.64 -10.06 9.25
C LEU A 17 3.92 -10.91 9.35
N ARG A 18 4.63 -11.10 8.23
CA ARG A 18 5.83 -11.94 8.15
C ARG A 18 7.06 -11.16 7.69
N ASN A 19 6.87 -9.89 7.34
CA ASN A 19 7.88 -8.99 6.82
C ASN A 19 8.66 -9.56 5.62
N VAL A 20 7.93 -10.17 4.68
CA VAL A 20 8.46 -10.76 3.43
C VAL A 20 8.84 -9.67 2.44
N TYR A 21 8.12 -8.54 2.45
CA TYR A 21 8.32 -7.45 1.50
C TYR A 21 9.19 -6.33 2.08
N ARG A 22 9.74 -5.50 1.18
CA ARG A 22 10.37 -4.22 1.53
C ARG A 22 9.39 -3.08 1.26
N ARG A 23 9.42 -2.03 2.08
CA ARG A 23 8.48 -0.91 1.94
C ARG A 23 8.54 -0.25 0.55
N GLU A 24 9.74 -0.11 -0.04
CA GLU A 24 9.90 0.57 -1.33
C GLU A 24 9.29 -0.24 -2.49
N GLU A 25 9.27 -1.57 -2.39
CA GLU A 25 8.65 -2.43 -3.40
C GLU A 25 7.14 -2.24 -3.39
N ILE A 26 6.54 -2.25 -2.20
CA ILE A 26 5.10 -2.09 -2.02
C ILE A 26 4.65 -0.66 -2.36
N ALA A 27 5.48 0.34 -2.04
CA ALA A 27 5.25 1.74 -2.40
C ALA A 27 5.12 1.95 -3.91
N ARG A 28 5.99 1.33 -4.71
CA ARG A 28 5.94 1.40 -6.19
C ARG A 28 4.64 0.85 -6.77
N HIS A 29 3.95 0.02 -6.00
CA HIS A 29 2.65 -0.51 -6.37
C HIS A 29 1.48 0.31 -5.84
N GLY A 30 1.72 1.44 -5.17
CA GLY A 30 0.70 2.39 -4.73
C GLY A 30 -0.11 1.91 -3.52
N PHE A 31 0.49 1.11 -2.64
CA PHE A 31 -0.15 0.61 -1.41
C PHE A 31 0.31 1.41 -0.19
N ARG A 32 -0.58 1.55 0.80
CA ARG A 32 -0.19 1.78 2.20
C ARG A 32 0.45 0.51 2.72
N TYR A 33 1.55 0.62 3.43
CA TYR A 33 2.29 -0.52 3.93
C TYR A 33 2.43 -0.46 5.44
N ALA A 34 2.21 -1.60 6.10
CA ALA A 34 2.49 -1.76 7.53
C ALA A 34 3.29 -3.04 7.74
N SER A 35 4.42 -2.89 8.42
CA SER A 35 5.32 -3.95 8.83
C SER A 35 5.11 -4.28 10.30
N VAL A 36 5.51 -5.47 10.74
CA VAL A 36 5.43 -5.85 12.16
C VAL A 36 6.82 -5.81 12.79
N GLY A 37 7.00 -4.98 13.81
CA GLY A 37 8.24 -4.92 14.58
C GLY A 37 9.43 -4.30 13.84
N ARG A 38 9.19 -3.54 12.76
CA ARG A 38 10.23 -2.77 12.03
C ARG A 38 9.91 -1.27 12.07
N PRO A 39 10.40 -0.54 13.08
CA PRO A 39 10.18 0.91 13.16
C PRO A 39 10.67 1.62 11.89
N GLY A 40 9.86 2.53 11.35
CA GLY A 40 10.21 3.31 10.15
C GLY A 40 10.02 2.58 8.81
N GLU A 41 9.55 1.34 8.83
CA GLU A 41 9.18 0.63 7.60
C GLU A 41 7.72 0.88 7.18
N ASP A 42 6.88 1.37 8.08
CA ASP A 42 5.48 1.67 7.77
C ASP A 42 5.34 2.88 6.84
N MET A 43 4.39 2.79 5.90
CA MET A 43 4.00 3.85 4.99
C MET A 43 2.53 4.24 5.23
N PRO A 44 2.26 5.40 5.86
CA PRO A 44 0.92 5.77 6.29
C PRO A 44 -0.03 6.14 5.15
N HIS A 45 0.50 6.48 3.96
CA HIS A 45 -0.29 6.96 2.83
C HIS A 45 0.00 6.14 1.57
N ALA A 46 -1.07 5.74 0.88
CA ALA A 46 -0.95 5.24 -0.49
C ALA A 46 -0.76 6.47 -1.35
N GLU A 47 -0.04 6.34 -2.46
CA GLU A 47 -0.13 7.33 -3.53
C GLU A 47 -1.62 7.55 -3.86
N ARG A 48 -2.04 8.81 -3.82
CA ARG A 48 -3.44 9.20 -4.04
C ARG A 48 -3.84 8.73 -5.43
N ASP A 49 -4.89 7.92 -5.50
CA ASP A 49 -5.51 7.56 -6.77
C ASP A 49 -6.27 8.79 -7.30
N PRO A 50 -5.92 9.35 -8.46
CA PRO A 50 -6.63 10.52 -9.02
C PRO A 50 -8.12 10.26 -9.24
N ALA A 51 -8.55 8.99 -9.33
CA ALA A 51 -9.96 8.63 -9.47
C ALA A 51 -10.79 8.85 -8.18
N SER A 52 -10.18 8.97 -6.99
CA SER A 52 -10.94 9.17 -5.74
C SER A 52 -11.30 10.65 -5.47
N GLU A 53 -10.73 11.60 -6.22
CA GLU A 53 -11.06 13.03 -6.15
C GLU A 53 -12.30 13.39 -6.98
N ALA A 54 -12.58 12.65 -8.06
CA ALA A 54 -13.73 12.90 -8.94
C ALA A 54 -15.09 12.49 -8.35
N ALA A 55 -15.10 11.85 -7.17
CA ALA A 55 -16.29 11.35 -6.50
C ALA A 55 -16.71 12.18 -5.27
N GLN A 56 -16.11 13.35 -5.06
CA GLN A 56 -16.53 14.33 -4.04
C GLN A 56 -17.42 15.40 -4.64
#